data_AF-A0A3Q8ZXB1-F1
#
_entry.id   AF-A0A3Q8ZXB1-F1
#
_cell.length_a   1.000
_cell.length_b   1.000
_cell.length_c   1.000
_cell.angle_alpha   90.00
_cell.angle_beta   90.00
_cell.angle_gamma   90.00
#
_symmetry.space_group_name_H-M   'P 1'
#
loop_
_entity.id
_entity.type
_entity.pdbx_description
1 polymer ?
#
loop_
_entity_poly.entity_id
_entity_poly.type
_entity_poly.pdbx_seq_one_letter_code
_entity_poly.pdbx_strand_id
1 'polypeptide(L)'
;MAEDVQAPFDPHVELMSHDSGDQLLVLKTKELDDLSTLKDTYNVGEGIVRTLNGVVAAIMEKSAVEPDGAAEMRGGKLIRHMMMRTETAHFSFGGPSAEFTVIIRDKEGNIVVPPPAPSAAQSRYAASRKNELLTHALNYCAGEPGWFDLYKAMECLEQAGFAKKGQEMTRFSRTANWFHRHHDTKNPPPPNPMDLREARRLLRGRINQALDELATRSTD
;
A
#
# COMPACT_ATOMS: atom_id res chain seq x y z
N MET A 1 -17.50 -22.95 8.36
CA MET A 1 -16.85 -24.18 8.84
C MET A 1 -15.86 -24.54 7.75
N ALA A 2 -14.61 -24.15 7.90
CA ALA A 2 -13.57 -24.52 6.94
C ALA A 2 -13.16 -25.94 7.27
N GLU A 3 -13.29 -26.86 6.31
CA GLU A 3 -12.73 -28.20 6.44
C GLU A 3 -11.20 -28.09 6.40
N ASP A 4 -10.55 -28.63 7.43
CA ASP A 4 -9.10 -28.82 7.47
C ASP A 4 -8.69 -29.81 6.36
N VAL A 5 -8.12 -29.29 5.27
CA VAL A 5 -7.55 -30.11 4.19
C VAL A 5 -6.05 -30.30 4.42
N GLN A 6 -5.66 -31.27 5.25
CA GLN A 6 -4.28 -31.76 5.27
C GLN A 6 -4.06 -32.83 4.18
N ALA A 7 -2.81 -32.94 3.69
CA ALA A 7 -2.31 -33.82 2.62
C ALA A 7 -3.14 -35.12 2.41
N PRO A 8 -3.44 -35.50 1.15
CA PRO A 8 -2.44 -35.71 0.09
C PRO A 8 -2.53 -34.79 -1.16
N PHE A 9 -3.22 -33.66 -1.09
CA PHE A 9 -3.47 -32.80 -2.26
C PHE A 9 -2.33 -31.79 -2.53
N ASP A 10 -2.16 -31.42 -3.80
CA ASP A 10 -1.18 -30.43 -4.25
C ASP A 10 -1.90 -29.47 -5.23
N PRO A 11 -2.00 -28.16 -4.92
CA PRO A 11 -1.58 -27.49 -3.69
C PRO A 11 -2.46 -27.83 -2.47
N HIS A 12 -1.93 -27.68 -1.25
CA HIS A 12 -2.68 -27.72 0.00
C HIS A 12 -2.23 -26.64 0.99
N VAL A 13 -3.00 -26.42 2.05
CA VAL A 13 -2.66 -25.46 3.10
C VAL A 13 -2.49 -26.20 4.41
N GLU A 14 -1.40 -25.94 5.12
CA GLU A 14 -1.13 -26.52 6.43
C GLU A 14 -1.13 -25.41 7.49
N LEU A 15 -1.84 -25.64 8.59
CA LEU A 15 -1.78 -24.77 9.76
C LEU A 15 -0.51 -25.11 10.56
N MET A 16 0.45 -24.20 10.58
CA MET A 16 1.73 -24.37 11.26
C MET A 16 1.87 -23.38 12.41
N SER A 17 2.29 -23.88 13.58
CA SER A 17 2.60 -23.02 14.73
C SER A 17 3.86 -22.19 14.47
N HIS A 18 3.82 -20.92 14.84
CA HIS A 18 4.95 -19.99 14.79
C HIS A 18 5.44 -19.68 16.20
N ASP A 19 6.74 -19.38 16.35
CA ASP A 19 7.39 -19.14 17.64
C ASP A 19 6.79 -17.95 18.43
N SER A 20 6.08 -17.04 17.76
CA SER A 20 5.34 -15.94 18.40
C SER A 20 4.08 -16.39 19.16
N GLY A 21 3.67 -17.66 19.01
CA GLY A 21 2.39 -18.18 19.50
C GLY A 21 1.25 -18.10 18.48
N ASP A 22 1.49 -17.48 17.32
CA ASP A 22 0.51 -17.42 16.23
C ASP A 22 0.48 -18.72 15.42
N GLN A 23 -0.64 -18.97 14.75
CA GLN A 23 -0.77 -20.06 13.77
C GLN A 23 -0.79 -19.47 12.36
N LEU A 24 0.03 -20.01 11.47
CA LEU A 24 0.15 -19.57 10.09
C LEU A 24 -0.47 -20.62 9.16
N LEU A 25 -1.31 -20.15 8.23
CA LEU A 25 -1.77 -20.97 7.11
C LEU A 25 -0.71 -20.93 6.01
N VAL A 26 0.00 -22.05 5.82
CA VAL A 26 1.11 -22.16 4.88
C VAL A 26 0.67 -22.94 3.65
N LEU A 27 0.66 -22.28 2.49
CA LEU A 27 0.49 -22.95 1.21
C LEU A 27 1.69 -23.84 0.93
N LYS A 28 1.46 -25.13 0.72
CA LYS A 28 2.44 -26.13 0.34
C LYS A 28 2.11 -26.69 -1.03
N THR A 29 3.12 -26.73 -1.90
CA THR A 29 3.01 -27.25 -3.25
C THR A 29 4.37 -27.56 -3.84
N LYS A 30 4.45 -28.60 -4.68
CA LYS A 30 5.70 -29.01 -5.34
C LYS A 30 6.24 -27.96 -6.30
N GLU A 31 5.38 -27.06 -6.80
CA GLU A 31 5.80 -25.95 -7.67
C GLU A 31 6.77 -24.98 -6.97
N LEU A 32 6.86 -25.02 -5.64
CA LEU A 32 7.77 -24.17 -4.86
C LEU A 32 9.09 -24.84 -4.48
N ASP A 33 9.23 -26.17 -4.66
CA ASP A 33 10.37 -26.94 -4.11
C ASP A 33 11.72 -26.55 -4.75
N ASP A 34 11.73 -26.20 -6.03
CA ASP A 34 12.94 -25.85 -6.78
C ASP A 34 13.26 -24.34 -6.73
N LEU A 35 12.47 -23.55 -6.01
CA LEU A 35 12.67 -22.10 -5.91
C LEU A 35 13.68 -21.77 -4.81
N SER A 36 14.78 -21.12 -5.21
CA SER A 36 15.89 -20.81 -4.32
C SER A 36 15.81 -19.44 -3.64
N THR A 37 14.85 -18.59 -4.02
CA THR A 37 14.69 -17.26 -3.46
C THR A 37 13.27 -17.02 -2.93
N LEU A 38 13.18 -16.35 -1.78
CA LEU A 38 11.89 -15.99 -1.16
C LEU A 38 11.00 -15.14 -2.08
N LYS A 39 11.61 -14.31 -2.93
CA LYS A 39 10.89 -13.49 -3.91
C LYS A 39 10.22 -14.37 -4.96
N ASP A 40 10.94 -15.36 -5.49
CA ASP A 40 10.38 -16.27 -6.49
C ASP A 40 9.31 -17.17 -5.87
N THR A 41 9.56 -17.68 -4.66
CA THR A 41 8.55 -18.43 -3.88
C THR A 41 7.28 -17.62 -3.69
N TYR A 42 7.39 -16.34 -3.31
CA TYR A 42 6.23 -15.47 -3.15
C TYR A 42 5.50 -15.21 -4.48
N ASN A 43 6.23 -14.88 -5.55
CA ASN A 43 5.62 -14.57 -6.85
C ASN A 43 4.89 -15.78 -7.45
N VAL A 44 5.50 -16.97 -7.37
CA VAL A 44 4.88 -18.22 -7.84
C VAL A 44 3.69 -18.57 -6.94
N GLY A 45 3.85 -18.48 -5.62
CA GLY A 45 2.77 -18.70 -4.65
C GLY A 45 1.56 -17.77 -4.86
N GLU A 46 1.80 -16.49 -5.17
CA GLU A 46 0.73 -15.56 -5.54
C GLU A 46 -0.01 -16.00 -6.79
N GLY A 47 0.71 -16.44 -7.83
CA GLY A 47 0.09 -16.98 -9.04
C GLY A 47 -0.84 -18.17 -8.75
N ILE A 48 -0.40 -19.07 -7.86
CA ILE A 48 -1.18 -20.23 -7.42
C ILE A 48 -2.43 -19.79 -6.66
N VAL A 49 -2.30 -18.93 -5.64
CA VAL A 49 -3.44 -18.41 -4.85
C VAL A 49 -4.44 -17.67 -5.74
N ARG A 50 -3.96 -16.88 -6.70
CA ARG A 50 -4.82 -16.17 -7.66
C ARG A 50 -5.61 -17.16 -8.53
N THR A 51 -4.98 -18.24 -8.97
CA THR A 51 -5.63 -19.29 -9.75
C THR A 51 -6.70 -20.01 -8.92
N LEU A 52 -6.36 -20.38 -7.68
CA LEU A 52 -7.31 -21.02 -6.74
C LEU A 52 -8.51 -20.11 -6.45
N ASN A 53 -8.29 -18.81 -6.23
CA ASN A 53 -9.38 -17.85 -6.08
C ASN A 53 -10.31 -17.83 -7.30
N GLY A 54 -9.75 -17.89 -8.52
CA GLY A 54 -10.53 -17.95 -9.75
C GLY A 54 -11.42 -19.20 -9.81
N VAL A 55 -10.88 -20.36 -9.44
CA VAL A 55 -11.63 -21.63 -9.38
C VAL A 55 -12.74 -21.56 -8.34
N VAL A 56 -12.44 -21.10 -7.11
CA VAL A 56 -13.43 -21.01 -6.02
C VAL A 56 -14.50 -19.97 -6.35
N ALA A 57 -14.14 -18.81 -6.91
CA ALA A 57 -15.10 -17.78 -7.30
C ALA A 57 -16.09 -18.29 -8.37
N ALA A 58 -15.68 -19.21 -9.25
CA ALA A 58 -16.58 -19.83 -10.22
C ALA A 58 -17.61 -20.77 -9.56
N ILE A 59 -17.32 -21.31 -8.37
CA ILE A 59 -18.18 -22.24 -7.64
C ILE A 59 -19.03 -21.51 -6.60
N MET A 60 -18.43 -20.55 -5.87
CA MET A 60 -19.00 -19.91 -4.68
C MET A 60 -19.24 -18.40 -4.87
N GLU A 61 -19.17 -17.91 -6.11
CA GLU A 61 -19.32 -16.50 -6.54
C GLU A 61 -18.30 -15.50 -5.98
N LYS A 62 -17.51 -15.88 -4.97
CA LYS A 62 -16.50 -15.02 -4.34
C LYS A 62 -15.32 -15.81 -3.77
N SER A 63 -14.11 -15.31 -4.00
CA SER A 63 -12.88 -15.69 -3.30
C SER A 63 -11.87 -14.56 -3.39
N ALA A 64 -11.19 -14.24 -2.28
CA ALA A 64 -10.28 -13.11 -2.18
C ALA A 64 -9.10 -13.39 -1.21
N VAL A 65 -8.58 -14.61 -1.24
CA VAL A 65 -7.40 -14.96 -0.43
C VAL A 65 -6.17 -14.29 -1.02
N GLU A 66 -5.34 -13.67 -0.20
CA GLU A 66 -4.08 -13.07 -0.65
C GLU A 66 -2.92 -13.62 0.19
N PRO A 67 -1.79 -14.00 -0.44
CA PRO A 67 -0.61 -14.39 0.31
C PRO A 67 0.05 -13.15 0.93
N ASP A 68 0.32 -13.23 2.23
CA ASP A 68 0.91 -12.13 3.00
C ASP A 68 2.44 -12.14 3.03
N GLY A 69 3.06 -13.22 2.52
CA GLY A 69 4.50 -13.40 2.53
C GLY A 69 4.92 -14.79 2.04
N ALA A 70 6.22 -15.06 2.17
CA ALA A 70 6.80 -16.40 1.99
C ALA A 70 7.29 -16.91 3.35
N ALA A 71 7.32 -18.22 3.54
CA ALA A 71 7.84 -18.83 4.75
C ALA A 71 8.92 -19.86 4.43
N GLU A 72 9.93 -19.96 5.28
CA GLU A 72 10.97 -20.99 5.18
C GLU A 72 11.13 -21.71 6.52
N MET A 73 11.54 -22.98 6.48
CA MET A 73 11.99 -23.69 7.66
C MET A 73 13.51 -23.55 7.78
N ARG A 74 13.98 -22.97 8.90
CA ARG A 74 15.40 -22.82 9.18
C ARG A 74 15.71 -23.30 10.59
N GLY A 75 16.55 -24.34 10.70
CA GLY A 75 16.91 -24.91 12.00
C GLY A 75 15.70 -25.42 12.81
N GLY A 76 14.69 -25.96 12.14
CA GLY A 76 13.46 -26.45 12.77
C GLY A 76 12.45 -25.35 13.15
N LYS A 77 12.74 -24.08 12.89
CA LYS A 77 11.84 -22.96 13.13
C LYS A 77 11.22 -22.46 11.82
N LEU A 78 9.93 -22.17 11.86
CA LEU A 78 9.23 -21.51 10.76
C LEU A 78 9.53 -20.01 10.80
N ILE A 79 10.16 -19.50 9.75
CA ILE A 79 10.44 -18.07 9.60
C ILE A 79 9.50 -17.51 8.55
N ARG A 80 8.66 -16.53 8.93
CA ARG A 80 7.78 -15.80 8.02
C ARG A 80 8.46 -14.53 7.51
N HIS A 81 8.45 -14.34 6.20
CA HIS A 81 8.95 -13.15 5.50
C HIS A 81 7.79 -12.40 4.85
N MET A 82 7.35 -11.31 5.48
CA MET A 82 6.32 -10.44 4.90
C MET A 82 6.86 -9.72 3.67
N MET A 83 6.11 -9.77 2.56
CA MET A 83 6.50 -9.12 1.31
C MET A 83 5.75 -7.79 1.16
N MET A 84 6.47 -6.68 1.30
CA MET A 84 5.90 -5.34 1.06
C MET A 84 6.04 -4.97 -0.42
N ARG A 85 4.91 -4.75 -1.10
CA ARG A 85 4.90 -4.20 -2.46
C ARG A 85 5.15 -2.70 -2.41
N THR A 86 6.21 -2.24 -3.07
CA THR A 86 6.61 -0.82 -3.14
C THR A 86 5.59 0.05 -3.85
N GLU A 87 4.73 -0.54 -4.70
CA GLU A 87 3.68 0.16 -5.47
C GLU A 87 2.40 0.46 -4.65
N THR A 88 2.27 -0.11 -3.45
CA THR A 88 1.09 0.03 -2.56
C THR A 88 1.45 0.36 -1.12
N ALA A 89 2.64 0.92 -0.86
CA ALA A 89 2.98 1.44 0.47
C ALA A 89 2.24 2.76 0.76
N HIS A 90 0.92 2.67 0.97
CA HIS A 90 0.12 3.71 1.61
C HIS A 90 -0.06 3.34 3.08
N PHE A 91 0.81 3.87 3.94
CA PHE A 91 0.67 3.69 5.37
C PHE A 91 -0.40 4.65 5.92
N SER A 92 -1.46 4.09 6.50
CA SER A 92 -2.37 4.80 7.40
C SER A 92 -2.30 4.14 8.78
N PHE A 93 -1.65 4.80 9.74
CA PHE A 93 -1.54 4.30 11.11
C PHE A 93 -2.67 4.86 11.97
N GLY A 94 -3.58 3.99 12.39
CA GLY A 94 -4.59 4.24 13.41
C GLY A 94 -4.52 3.17 14.51
N GLY A 95 -3.44 3.22 15.33
CA GLY A 95 -3.22 2.42 16.56
C GLY A 95 -2.79 0.96 16.38
N PRO A 96 -2.37 0.28 17.49
CA PRO A 96 -1.14 0.53 18.26
C PRO A 96 0.12 0.11 17.47
N SER A 97 1.24 0.75 17.79
CA SER A 97 2.51 0.69 17.07
C SER A 97 3.09 -0.72 16.93
N ALA A 98 3.19 -1.22 15.69
CA ALA A 98 4.10 -2.29 15.33
C ALA A 98 5.47 -1.68 15.01
N GLU A 99 6.51 -2.14 15.69
CA GLU A 99 7.90 -1.76 15.44
C GLU A 99 8.52 -2.77 14.49
N PHE A 100 9.05 -2.30 13.35
CA PHE A 100 9.73 -3.14 12.36
C PHE A 100 11.18 -2.68 12.22
N THR A 101 12.13 -3.62 12.31
CA THR A 101 13.55 -3.38 12.05
C THR A 101 13.94 -4.01 10.71
N VAL A 102 14.39 -3.19 9.76
CA VAL A 102 14.94 -3.66 8.48
C VAL A 102 16.45 -3.85 8.65
N ILE A 103 16.94 -5.08 8.47
CA ILE A 103 18.37 -5.42 8.51
C ILE A 103 18.86 -5.60 7.07
N ILE A 104 19.73 -4.70 6.62
CA ILE A 104 20.38 -4.77 5.31
C ILE A 104 21.70 -5.54 5.47
N ARG A 105 22.03 -6.44 4.53
CA ARG A 105 23.31 -7.18 4.53
C ARG A 105 24.06 -6.98 3.22
N ASP A 106 25.40 -6.99 3.27
CA ASP A 106 26.26 -6.97 2.08
C ASP A 106 26.35 -8.35 1.40
N LYS A 107 27.13 -8.44 0.33
CA LYS A 107 27.30 -9.68 -0.46
C LYS A 107 28.01 -10.78 0.33
N GLU A 108 28.74 -10.38 1.37
CA GLU A 108 29.50 -11.22 2.29
C GLU A 108 28.66 -11.62 3.53
N GLY A 109 27.41 -11.13 3.63
CA GLY A 109 26.46 -11.45 4.69
C GLY A 109 26.59 -10.59 5.96
N ASN A 110 27.46 -9.58 5.97
CA ASN A 110 27.60 -8.67 7.10
C ASN A 110 26.43 -7.68 7.15
N ILE A 111 25.99 -7.31 8.35
CA ILE A 111 24.98 -6.27 8.52
C ILE A 111 25.56 -4.94 8.06
N VAL A 112 24.98 -4.39 7.00
CA VAL A 112 25.21 -3.02 6.56
C VAL A 112 24.23 -2.16 7.33
N VAL A 113 24.73 -1.41 8.30
CA VAL A 113 23.98 -0.29 8.86
C VAL A 113 24.20 0.88 7.91
N PRO A 114 23.24 1.23 7.03
CA PRO A 114 23.36 2.46 6.29
C PRO A 114 23.50 3.60 7.30
N PRO A 115 24.30 4.64 7.02
CA PRO A 115 24.37 5.81 7.87
C PRO A 115 22.95 6.33 8.14
N PRO A 116 22.65 6.81 9.37
CA PRO A 116 21.31 7.27 9.73
C PRO A 116 20.82 8.30 8.71
N ALA A 117 19.84 7.90 7.91
CA ALA A 117 19.21 8.76 6.91
C ALA A 117 17.72 8.86 7.24
N PRO A 118 17.12 10.05 7.10
CA PRO A 118 15.69 10.21 7.33
C PRO A 118 14.91 9.32 6.36
N SER A 119 13.96 8.56 6.90
CA SER A 119 12.99 7.82 6.09
C SER A 119 12.17 8.77 5.22
N ALA A 120 11.55 8.26 4.14
CA ALA A 120 10.67 9.07 3.30
C ALA A 120 9.56 9.78 4.11
N ALA A 121 9.02 9.12 5.15
CA ALA A 121 8.04 9.72 6.04
C ALA A 121 8.63 10.88 6.88
N GLN A 122 9.84 10.73 7.43
CA GLN A 122 10.53 11.79 8.18
C GLN A 122 10.90 12.96 7.27
N SER A 123 11.38 12.70 6.06
CA SER A 123 11.70 13.73 5.06
C SER A 123 10.46 14.51 4.63
N ARG A 124 9.35 13.81 4.34
CA ARG A 124 8.07 14.46 3.98
C ARG A 124 7.46 15.23 5.15
N TYR A 125 7.55 14.71 6.37
CA TYR A 125 7.12 15.44 7.58
C TYR A 125 7.95 16.72 7.79
N ALA A 126 9.28 16.63 7.68
CA ALA A 126 10.14 17.80 7.75
C ALA A 126 9.82 18.82 6.64
N ALA A 127 9.53 18.35 5.41
CA ALA A 127 9.13 19.20 4.30
C ALA A 127 7.77 19.87 4.53
N SER A 128 6.78 19.16 5.10
CA SER A 128 5.47 19.74 5.38
C SER A 128 5.56 20.88 6.40
N ARG A 129 6.46 20.76 7.39
CA ARG A 129 6.71 21.81 8.39
C ARG A 129 7.28 23.10 7.79
N LYS A 130 7.83 23.07 6.57
CA LYS A 130 8.32 24.25 5.85
C LYS A 130 7.24 24.97 5.04
N ASN A 131 6.06 24.36 4.88
CA ASN A 131 4.95 24.92 4.12
C ASN A 131 3.60 24.60 4.80
N GLU A 132 3.02 25.60 5.44
CA GLU A 132 1.77 25.46 6.19
C GLU A 132 0.61 24.95 5.32
N LEU A 133 0.54 25.38 4.06
CA LEU A 133 -0.50 24.93 3.12
C LEU A 133 -0.37 23.44 2.80
N LEU A 134 0.85 22.92 2.63
CA LEU A 134 1.03 21.48 2.46
C LEU A 134 0.72 20.68 3.73
N THR A 135 0.98 21.27 4.90
CA THR A 135 0.53 20.67 6.17
C THR A 135 -1.00 20.61 6.23
N HIS A 136 -1.71 21.68 5.84
CA HIS A 136 -3.17 21.66 5.77
C HIS A 136 -3.68 20.66 4.73
N ALA A 137 -3.05 20.58 3.55
CA ALA A 137 -3.42 19.63 2.51
C ALA A 137 -3.30 18.17 3.00
N LEU A 138 -2.23 17.85 3.75
CA LEU A 138 -2.06 16.55 4.39
C LEU A 138 -3.19 16.26 5.39
N ASN A 139 -3.50 17.22 6.25
CA ASN A 139 -4.53 17.06 7.28
C ASN A 139 -5.92 16.81 6.67
N TYR A 140 -6.29 17.53 5.62
CA TYR A 140 -7.55 17.29 4.90
C TYR A 140 -7.55 15.95 4.14
N CYS A 141 -6.40 15.40 3.76
CA CYS A 141 -6.31 14.10 3.07
C CYS A 141 -6.16 12.88 4.01
N ALA A 142 -6.08 13.10 5.32
CA ALA A 142 -5.89 12.04 6.32
C ALA A 142 -7.14 11.16 6.48
N GLY A 143 -6.95 9.88 6.85
CA GLY A 143 -8.07 8.95 7.12
C GLY A 143 -8.86 8.58 5.87
N GLU A 144 -10.19 8.75 5.91
CA GLU A 144 -11.11 8.45 4.81
C GLU A 144 -11.85 9.72 4.34
N PRO A 145 -11.15 10.67 3.70
CA PRO A 145 -11.70 12.00 3.42
C PRO A 145 -12.84 11.96 2.40
N GLY A 146 -13.83 12.83 2.58
CA GLY A 146 -14.93 13.03 1.65
C GLY A 146 -14.60 14.04 0.54
N TRP A 147 -15.56 14.31 -0.34
CA TRP A 147 -15.36 15.28 -1.44
C TRP A 147 -15.04 16.70 -0.96
N PHE A 148 -15.61 17.11 0.17
CA PHE A 148 -15.31 18.39 0.81
C PHE A 148 -13.83 18.48 1.20
N ASP A 149 -13.35 17.50 1.96
CA ASP A 149 -11.97 17.50 2.46
C ASP A 149 -10.97 17.41 1.30
N LEU A 150 -11.25 16.56 0.30
CA LEU A 150 -10.42 16.46 -0.90
C LEU A 150 -10.38 17.79 -1.68
N TYR A 151 -11.50 18.49 -1.80
CA TYR A 151 -11.50 19.80 -2.43
C TYR A 151 -10.66 20.82 -1.64
N LYS A 152 -10.78 20.86 -0.31
CA LYS A 152 -9.96 21.74 0.55
C LYS A 152 -8.47 21.39 0.47
N ALA A 153 -8.12 20.10 0.43
CA ALA A 153 -6.75 19.65 0.24
C ALA A 153 -6.17 20.12 -1.10
N MET A 154 -6.98 20.07 -2.16
CA MET A 154 -6.58 20.55 -3.49
C MET A 154 -6.39 22.08 -3.50
N GLU A 155 -7.28 22.86 -2.87
CA GLU A 155 -7.09 24.31 -2.75
C GLU A 155 -5.79 24.66 -2.03
N CYS A 156 -5.47 23.95 -0.94
CA CYS A 156 -4.19 24.13 -0.24
C CYS A 156 -2.99 23.78 -1.13
N LEU A 157 -3.07 22.69 -1.91
CA LEU A 157 -2.03 22.28 -2.84
C LEU A 157 -1.83 23.29 -4.00
N GLU A 158 -2.93 23.87 -4.51
CA GLU A 158 -2.92 24.94 -5.50
C GLU A 158 -2.26 26.20 -4.97
N GLN A 159 -2.68 26.66 -3.79
CA GLN A 159 -2.12 27.85 -3.14
C GLN A 159 -0.64 27.66 -2.77
N ALA A 160 -0.22 26.44 -2.46
CA ALA A 160 1.18 26.11 -2.23
C ALA A 160 2.04 26.12 -3.51
N GLY A 161 1.43 26.23 -4.70
CA GLY A 161 2.11 26.27 -5.98
C GLY A 161 2.44 24.90 -6.59
N PHE A 162 1.88 23.81 -6.06
CA PHE A 162 2.22 22.44 -6.47
C PHE A 162 1.15 21.73 -7.31
N ALA A 163 -0.04 22.32 -7.45
CA ALA A 163 -1.08 21.76 -8.30
C ALA A 163 -0.86 22.12 -9.77
N LYS A 164 -0.07 21.30 -10.48
CA LYS A 164 0.02 21.39 -11.94
C LYS A 164 -1.30 20.98 -12.57
N LYS A 165 -1.90 21.86 -13.36
CA LYS A 165 -3.11 21.56 -14.13
C LYS A 165 -2.79 20.53 -15.22
N GLY A 166 -3.44 19.37 -15.13
CA GLY A 166 -3.42 18.31 -16.12
C GLY A 166 -4.82 17.71 -16.24
N GLN A 167 -5.05 16.86 -17.25
CA GLN A 167 -6.38 16.30 -17.54
C GLN A 167 -7.04 15.66 -16.31
N GLU A 168 -6.29 14.86 -15.56
CA GLU A 168 -6.74 14.23 -14.33
C GLU A 168 -7.09 15.23 -13.22
N MET A 169 -6.31 16.30 -13.06
CA MET A 169 -6.60 17.33 -12.06
C MET A 169 -7.81 18.15 -12.45
N THR A 170 -8.00 18.43 -13.74
CA THR A 170 -9.21 19.07 -14.27
C THR A 170 -10.44 18.19 -14.05
N ARG A 171 -10.32 16.86 -14.28
CA ARG A 171 -11.37 15.89 -14.02
C ARG A 171 -11.74 15.84 -12.55
N PHE A 172 -10.73 15.79 -11.67
CA PHE A 172 -10.91 15.89 -10.22
C PHE A 172 -11.63 17.19 -9.83
N SER A 173 -11.13 18.36 -10.20
CA SER A 173 -11.69 19.64 -9.74
C SER A 173 -13.14 19.83 -10.18
N ARG A 174 -13.49 19.40 -11.41
CA ARG A 174 -14.88 19.43 -11.88
C ARG A 174 -15.77 18.47 -11.11
N THR A 175 -15.28 17.26 -10.82
CA THR A 175 -16.02 16.25 -10.05
C THR A 175 -16.21 16.70 -8.60
N ALA A 176 -15.13 17.11 -7.94
CA ALA A 176 -15.14 17.57 -6.56
C ALA A 176 -16.02 18.81 -6.37
N ASN A 177 -15.97 19.78 -7.30
CA ASN A 177 -16.82 20.97 -7.23
C ASN A 177 -18.32 20.62 -7.31
N TRP A 178 -18.69 19.69 -8.19
CA TRP A 178 -20.07 19.20 -8.30
C TRP A 178 -20.58 18.54 -7.02
N PHE A 179 -19.77 17.66 -6.41
CA PHE A 179 -20.17 16.93 -5.20
C PHE A 179 -19.99 17.73 -3.90
N HIS A 180 -19.06 18.68 -3.85
CA HIS A 180 -18.89 19.58 -2.71
C HIS A 180 -20.05 20.59 -2.64
N ARG A 181 -20.37 21.28 -3.74
CA ARG A 181 -21.27 22.45 -3.69
C ARG A 181 -22.76 22.12 -3.81
N HIS A 182 -23.13 20.84 -3.72
CA HIS A 182 -24.46 20.31 -4.02
C HIS A 182 -24.97 20.74 -5.41
N HIS A 183 -24.71 19.91 -6.42
CA HIS A 183 -25.38 19.96 -7.73
C HIS A 183 -25.49 21.38 -8.34
N ASP A 184 -24.37 22.10 -8.40
CA ASP A 184 -24.29 23.36 -9.14
C ASP A 184 -24.52 23.10 -10.64
N THR A 185 -25.72 23.39 -11.12
CA THR A 185 -26.14 23.18 -12.52
C THR A 185 -25.29 23.93 -13.53
N LYS A 186 -24.51 24.93 -13.11
CA LYS A 186 -23.57 25.66 -13.97
C LYS A 186 -22.31 24.86 -14.29
N ASN A 187 -21.94 23.89 -13.45
CA ASN A 187 -20.71 23.13 -13.57
C ASN A 187 -20.99 21.62 -13.52
N PRO A 188 -21.60 21.05 -14.57
CA PRO A 188 -21.92 19.63 -14.59
C PRO A 188 -20.65 18.77 -14.49
N PRO A 189 -20.77 17.57 -13.89
CA PRO A 189 -19.65 16.66 -13.76
C PRO A 189 -19.13 16.27 -15.15
N PRO A 190 -17.85 15.92 -15.28
CA PRO A 190 -17.33 15.43 -16.55
C PRO A 190 -18.04 14.12 -16.94
N PRO A 191 -18.03 13.73 -18.24
CA PRO A 191 -18.71 12.52 -18.72
C PRO A 191 -18.29 11.23 -17.99
N ASN A 192 -17.06 11.20 -17.47
CA ASN A 192 -16.55 10.14 -16.60
C ASN A 192 -16.10 10.78 -15.28
N PRO A 193 -17.02 11.00 -14.32
CA PRO A 193 -16.66 11.57 -13.02
C PRO A 193 -15.73 10.64 -12.26
N MET A 194 -14.77 11.23 -11.56
CA MET A 194 -13.85 10.48 -10.72
C MET A 194 -14.60 9.89 -9.52
N ASP A 195 -14.32 8.64 -9.15
CA ASP A 195 -14.85 8.09 -7.90
C ASP A 195 -14.03 8.57 -6.68
N LEU A 196 -14.57 8.41 -5.47
CA LEU A 196 -13.89 8.86 -4.25
C LEU A 196 -12.55 8.17 -4.00
N ARG A 197 -12.42 6.88 -4.35
CA ARG A 197 -11.19 6.11 -4.14
C ARG A 197 -10.10 6.61 -5.10
N GLU A 198 -10.47 6.81 -6.36
CA GLU A 198 -9.62 7.38 -7.40
C GLU A 198 -9.17 8.79 -7.03
N ALA A 199 -10.10 9.63 -6.54
CA ALA A 199 -9.82 10.99 -6.09
C ALA A 199 -8.86 11.04 -4.89
N ARG A 200 -9.07 10.17 -3.89
CA ARG A 200 -8.15 10.00 -2.75
C ARG A 200 -6.76 9.63 -3.21
N ARG A 201 -6.66 8.62 -4.09
CA ARG A 201 -5.37 8.15 -4.62
C ARG A 201 -4.64 9.26 -5.37
N LEU A 202 -5.35 9.96 -6.27
CA LEU A 202 -4.79 11.05 -7.06
C LEU A 202 -4.23 12.15 -6.14
N LEU A 203 -5.03 12.62 -5.18
CA LEU A 203 -4.64 13.79 -4.40
C LEU A 203 -3.55 13.49 -3.38
N ARG A 204 -3.57 12.31 -2.77
CA ARG A 204 -2.45 11.80 -1.94
C ARG A 204 -1.15 11.70 -2.73
N GLY A 205 -1.23 11.17 -3.96
CA GLY A 205 -0.07 11.10 -4.85
C GLY A 205 0.53 12.47 -5.13
N ARG A 206 -0.31 13.48 -5.39
CA ARG A 206 0.13 14.86 -5.66
C ARG A 206 0.73 15.55 -4.45
N ILE A 207 0.13 15.38 -3.27
CA ILE A 207 0.68 15.92 -2.02
C ILE A 207 2.04 15.29 -1.71
N ASN A 208 2.17 13.97 -1.86
CA ASN A 208 3.46 13.29 -1.65
C ASN A 208 4.52 13.78 -2.64
N GLN A 209 4.16 13.95 -3.93
CA GLN A 209 5.06 14.51 -4.93
C GLN A 209 5.54 15.92 -4.54
N ALA A 210 4.64 16.79 -4.08
CA ALA A 210 4.99 18.14 -3.63
C ALA A 210 5.95 18.13 -2.44
N LEU A 211 5.74 17.22 -1.48
CA LEU A 211 6.61 17.06 -0.32
C LEU A 211 7.99 16.50 -0.71
N ASP A 212 8.05 15.59 -1.68
CA ASP A 212 9.31 15.07 -2.22
C ASP A 212 10.10 16.16 -2.97
N GLU A 213 9.42 17.00 -3.76
CA GLU A 213 10.03 18.18 -4.42
C GLU A 213 10.60 19.18 -3.40
N LEU A 214 9.95 19.39 -2.25
CA LEU A 214 10.46 20.26 -1.19
C LEU A 214 11.60 19.63 -0.38
N ALA A 215 11.52 18.33 -0.13
CA ALA A 215 12.56 17.61 0.59
C ALA A 215 13.87 17.63 -0.22
N THR A 216 13.79 17.46 -1.53
CA THR A 216 14.97 17.48 -2.43
C THR A 216 15.58 18.87 -2.58
N ARG A 217 14.77 19.93 -2.73
CA ARG A 217 15.25 21.34 -2.78
C ARG A 217 15.95 21.84 -1.52
N SER A 218 15.82 21.12 -0.41
CA SER A 218 16.42 21.51 0.88
C SER A 218 17.86 21.00 1.05
N THR A 219 18.38 20.29 0.04
CA THR A 219 19.69 19.63 0.05
C THR A 219 20.72 20.29 -0.88
N ASP A 220 20.31 21.34 -1.59
CA ASP A 220 21.14 22.26 -2.37
C ASP A 220 21.30 23.59 -1.60
#